data_AF-A0A060C2S2-F1
#
_entry.id   AF-A0A060C2S2-F1
#
_cell.length_a   1.000
_cell.length_b   1.000
_cell.length_c   1.000
_cell.angle_alpha   90.00
_cell.angle_beta   90.00
_cell.angle_gamma   90.00
#
_symmetry.space_group_name_H-M   'P 1'
#
loop_
_entity.id
_entity.type
_entity.pdbx_description
1 polymer ?
#
loop_
_entity_poly.entity_id
_entity_poly.type
_entity_poly.pdbx_seq_one_letter_code
_entity_poly.pdbx_strand_id
1 'polypeptide(L)'
;WLLGQAGGGALADVLFGVVSPCGRLAETMPLRLEDNPSFGNFPGENGHVRYGEGVLVGYRWYDARKLPVAYPFGHGLTYTTFAYSGIAATLRDDVVVVSVTVTNTGTRAGREVVQLYSGLDTSRVERAPRELRTFALVDLEPGESRAVEL
;
A
#
# COMPACT_ATOMS: atom_id res chain seq x y z
N TRP A 1 -13.87 6.77 -3.90
CA TRP A 1 -14.60 5.62 -3.33
C TRP A 1 -16.09 5.91 -3.27
N LEU A 2 -16.92 4.88 -3.08
CA LEU A 2 -18.37 4.98 -2.92
C LEU A 2 -18.73 4.37 -1.55
N LEU A 3 -19.24 5.18 -0.62
CA LEU A 3 -19.31 4.83 0.82
C LEU A 3 -20.61 4.12 1.23
N GLY A 4 -21.53 3.86 0.30
CA GLY A 4 -22.84 3.28 0.59
C GLY A 4 -23.72 4.17 1.49
N GLN A 5 -24.83 3.60 1.99
CA GLN A 5 -25.86 4.35 2.74
C GLN A 5 -25.39 4.89 4.10
N ALA A 6 -24.37 4.28 4.72
CA ALA A 6 -23.81 4.71 6.00
C ALA A 6 -22.67 5.75 5.85
N GLY A 7 -22.36 6.16 4.60
CA GLY A 7 -21.23 7.02 4.31
C GLY A 7 -21.26 8.39 5.00
N GLY A 8 -22.45 8.96 5.21
CA GLY A 8 -22.60 10.23 5.91
C GLY A 8 -22.13 10.18 7.37
N GLY A 9 -22.53 9.14 8.11
CA GLY A 9 -22.11 8.93 9.49
C GLY A 9 -20.62 8.61 9.59
N ALA A 10 -20.13 7.69 8.75
CA ALA A 10 -18.71 7.33 8.73
C ALA A 10 -17.81 8.52 8.40
N LEU A 11 -18.22 9.39 7.48
CA LEU A 11 -17.48 10.62 7.16
C LEU A 11 -17.45 11.57 8.35
N ALA A 12 -18.56 11.75 9.05
CA ALA A 12 -18.61 12.60 10.25
C ALA A 12 -17.66 12.05 11.34
N ASP A 13 -17.69 10.75 11.61
CA ASP A 13 -16.82 10.13 12.62
C ASP A 13 -15.33 10.35 12.32
N VAL A 14 -14.93 10.26 11.04
CA VAL A 14 -13.57 10.58 10.62
C VAL A 14 -13.29 12.07 10.77
N LEU A 15 -14.12 12.96 10.18
CA LEU A 15 -13.87 14.40 10.19
C LEU A 15 -13.76 15.00 11.60
N PHE A 16 -14.55 14.50 12.55
CA PHE A 16 -14.52 14.94 13.94
C PHE A 16 -13.51 14.16 14.80
N GLY A 17 -12.77 13.21 14.22
CA GLY A 17 -11.76 12.43 14.92
C GLY A 17 -12.33 11.51 16.01
N VAL A 18 -13.59 11.09 15.87
CA VAL A 18 -14.21 10.01 16.66
C VAL A 18 -13.48 8.71 16.35
N VAL A 19 -13.11 8.51 15.08
CA VAL A 19 -12.22 7.43 14.63
C VAL A 19 -11.06 8.02 13.82
N SER A 20 -9.89 7.40 13.92
CA SER A 20 -8.74 7.73 13.07
C SER A 20 -8.90 7.09 11.67
N PRO A 21 -8.64 7.80 10.57
CA PRO A 21 -8.65 7.18 9.25
C PRO A 21 -7.52 6.16 9.16
N CYS A 22 -7.81 5.00 8.58
CA CYS A 22 -6.86 3.89 8.45
C CYS A 22 -6.83 3.26 7.05
N GLY A 23 -7.55 3.85 6.09
CA GLY A 23 -7.56 3.37 4.71
C GLY A 23 -6.21 3.56 4.03
N ARG A 24 -5.79 2.56 3.25
CA ARG A 24 -4.63 2.63 2.34
C ARG A 24 -5.11 2.56 0.90
N LEU A 25 -4.48 3.31 0.00
CA LEU A 25 -4.82 3.30 -1.41
C LEU A 25 -4.55 1.92 -2.03
N ALA A 26 -5.58 1.33 -2.63
CA ALA A 26 -5.46 0.09 -3.41
C ALA A 26 -4.95 0.33 -4.84
N GLU A 27 -4.82 1.59 -5.25
CA GLU A 27 -4.41 2.01 -6.59
C GLU A 27 -3.45 3.21 -6.49
N THR A 28 -2.54 3.34 -7.45
CA THR A 28 -1.70 4.53 -7.57
C THR A 28 -2.50 5.68 -8.17
N MET A 29 -2.39 6.88 -7.60
CA MET A 29 -2.95 8.10 -8.17
C MET A 29 -1.85 8.81 -8.99
N PRO A 30 -1.86 8.73 -10.33
CA PRO A 30 -0.84 9.39 -11.14
C PRO A 30 -0.97 10.91 -11.12
N LEU A 31 0.10 11.62 -11.50
CA LEU A 31 0.04 13.07 -11.71
C LEU A 31 -0.76 13.41 -12.96
N ARG A 32 -0.63 12.61 -14.01
CA ARG A 32 -1.32 12.76 -15.28
C ARG A 32 -1.83 11.43 -15.81
N LEU A 33 -2.87 11.48 -16.63
CA LEU A 33 -3.40 10.27 -17.27
C LEU A 33 -2.34 9.62 -18.18
N GLU A 34 -1.50 10.43 -18.82
CA GLU A 34 -0.45 9.98 -19.74
C GLU A 34 0.70 9.23 -19.05
N ASP A 35 0.84 9.38 -17.73
CA ASP A 35 1.81 8.62 -16.95
C ASP A 35 1.35 7.18 -16.66
N ASN A 36 0.07 6.86 -16.97
CA ASN A 36 -0.50 5.54 -16.73
C ASN A 36 0.11 4.49 -17.68
N PRO A 37 0.48 3.29 -17.18
CA PRO A 37 1.06 2.22 -17.99
C PRO A 37 0.24 1.85 -19.23
N SER A 38 -1.10 1.95 -19.17
CA SER A 38 -1.97 1.61 -20.29
C SER A 38 -2.26 2.78 -21.24
N PHE A 39 -1.70 3.96 -20.99
CA PHE A 39 -1.92 5.11 -21.86
C PHE A 39 -1.39 4.83 -23.27
N GLY A 40 -2.19 5.15 -24.29
CA GLY A 40 -1.92 4.81 -25.69
C GLY A 40 -2.33 3.39 -26.10
N ASN A 41 -2.51 2.46 -25.16
CA ASN A 41 -3.01 1.10 -25.44
C ASN A 41 -4.51 0.94 -25.11
N PHE A 42 -5.07 1.77 -24.24
CA PHE A 42 -6.51 1.79 -23.90
C PHE A 42 -7.23 2.94 -24.62
N PRO A 43 -8.43 2.74 -25.20
CA PRO A 43 -9.28 1.54 -25.15
C PRO A 43 -8.98 0.50 -26.25
N GLY A 44 -7.82 0.58 -26.90
CA GLY A 44 -7.41 -0.29 -28.00
C GLY A 44 -7.93 0.15 -29.37
N GLU A 45 -7.79 -0.74 -30.35
CA GLU A 45 -8.18 -0.50 -31.74
C GLU A 45 -8.66 -1.78 -32.41
N ASN A 46 -9.57 -1.68 -33.38
CA ASN A 46 -10.07 -2.81 -34.17
C ASN A 46 -10.61 -3.99 -33.32
N GLY A 47 -11.21 -3.69 -32.16
CA GLY A 47 -11.74 -4.72 -31.25
C GLY A 47 -10.68 -5.46 -30.44
N HIS A 48 -9.44 -4.97 -30.41
CA HIS A 48 -8.32 -5.58 -29.67
C HIS A 48 -7.61 -4.55 -28.77
N VAL A 49 -7.26 -4.98 -27.55
CA VAL A 49 -6.49 -4.19 -26.59
C VAL A 49 -5.20 -4.94 -26.26
N ARG A 50 -4.05 -4.33 -26.55
CA ARG A 50 -2.74 -4.91 -26.24
C ARG A 50 -2.28 -4.45 -24.86
N TYR A 51 -1.98 -5.39 -23.98
CA TYR A 51 -1.42 -5.13 -22.65
C TYR A 51 0.10 -4.94 -22.78
N GLY A 52 0.50 -3.80 -23.34
CA GLY A 52 1.89 -3.49 -23.67
C GLY A 52 2.79 -3.24 -22.45
N GLU A 53 2.20 -2.92 -21.32
CA GLU A 53 2.87 -2.72 -20.03
C GLU A 53 3.32 -4.02 -19.36
N GLY A 54 2.82 -5.17 -19.82
CA GLY A 54 3.19 -6.48 -19.28
C GLY A 54 2.91 -6.60 -17.78
N VAL A 55 3.92 -7.01 -17.01
CA VAL A 55 3.79 -7.18 -15.54
C VAL A 55 3.89 -5.86 -14.77
N LEU A 56 4.29 -4.77 -15.44
CA LEU A 56 4.48 -3.47 -14.83
C LEU A 56 3.17 -2.69 -14.82
N VAL A 57 2.19 -3.20 -14.06
CA VAL A 57 0.88 -2.56 -13.86
C VAL A 57 0.84 -1.81 -12.52
N GLY A 58 0.22 -0.63 -12.52
CA GLY A 58 0.07 0.20 -11.32
C GLY A 58 1.42 0.62 -10.74
N TYR A 59 1.58 0.58 -9.41
CA TYR A 59 2.81 1.01 -8.73
C TYR A 59 4.09 0.34 -9.27
N ARG A 60 3.99 -0.87 -9.84
CA ARG A 60 5.12 -1.56 -10.49
C ARG A 60 5.70 -0.75 -11.66
N TRP A 61 4.85 -0.13 -12.46
CA TRP A 61 5.24 0.77 -13.56
C TRP A 61 6.02 1.98 -13.06
N TYR A 62 5.44 2.67 -12.08
CA TYR A 62 5.97 3.91 -11.54
C TYR A 62 7.28 3.68 -10.80
N ASP A 63 7.36 2.63 -9.97
CA ASP A 63 8.57 2.24 -9.27
C ASP A 63 9.69 1.87 -10.26
N ALA A 64 9.40 1.06 -11.29
CA ALA A 64 10.38 0.64 -12.29
C ALA A 64 10.97 1.81 -13.09
N ARG A 65 10.15 2.84 -13.36
CA ARG A 65 10.53 4.02 -14.15
C ARG A 65 10.91 5.23 -13.31
N LYS A 66 10.82 5.13 -11.98
CA LYS A 66 11.05 6.21 -11.03
C LYS A 66 10.20 7.45 -11.35
N LEU A 67 8.95 7.22 -11.75
CA LEU A 67 8.01 8.29 -12.10
C LEU A 67 7.34 8.84 -10.82
N PRO A 68 7.22 10.17 -10.69
CA PRO A 68 6.49 10.76 -9.58
C PRO A 68 4.98 10.49 -9.72
N VAL A 69 4.30 10.41 -8.58
CA VAL A 69 2.86 10.15 -8.47
C VAL A 69 2.25 11.11 -7.46
N ALA A 70 0.96 11.45 -7.61
CA ALA A 70 0.27 12.27 -6.63
C ALA A 70 0.20 11.56 -5.28
N TYR A 71 -0.21 10.28 -5.31
CA TYR A 71 -0.21 9.39 -4.15
C TYR A 71 0.14 7.97 -4.57
N PRO A 72 1.12 7.32 -3.91
CA PRO A 72 1.52 5.96 -4.25
C PRO A 72 0.50 4.92 -3.75
N PHE A 73 0.53 3.74 -4.36
CA PHE A 73 -0.13 2.55 -3.82
C PHE A 73 0.27 2.32 -2.35
N GLY A 74 -0.68 1.90 -1.53
CA GLY A 74 -0.47 1.68 -0.10
C GLY A 74 -0.40 2.96 0.73
N HIS A 75 -0.49 4.15 0.13
CA HIS A 75 -0.50 5.42 0.86
C HIS A 75 -1.80 5.63 1.65
N GLY A 76 -1.68 6.27 2.82
CA GLY A 76 -2.80 6.69 3.66
C GLY A 76 -2.27 7.49 4.84
N LEU A 77 -3.06 8.41 5.38
CA LEU A 77 -2.72 9.15 6.58
C LEU A 77 -3.65 8.74 7.71
N THR A 78 -3.22 9.04 8.93
CA THR A 78 -3.97 8.78 10.17
C THR A 78 -3.79 9.98 11.11
N TYR A 79 -4.57 10.02 12.20
CA TYR A 79 -4.48 11.09 13.21
C TYR A 79 -3.48 10.81 14.33
N THR A 80 -2.77 9.68 14.25
CA THR A 80 -1.66 9.35 15.12
C THR A 80 -0.40 9.07 14.31
N THR A 81 0.71 8.75 14.97
CA THR A 81 1.97 8.37 14.33
C THR A 81 2.38 6.98 14.76
N PHE A 82 3.05 6.24 13.87
CA PHE A 82 3.57 4.92 14.16
C PHE A 82 5.07 4.85 13.91
N ALA A 83 5.78 4.10 14.75
CA ALA A 83 7.18 3.76 14.56
C ALA A 83 7.35 2.25 14.40
N TYR A 84 8.30 1.87 13.56
CA TYR A 84 8.64 0.47 13.28
C TYR A 84 10.02 0.17 13.86
N SER A 85 10.16 -0.98 14.51
CA SER A 85 11.43 -1.41 15.11
C SER A 85 11.52 -2.94 15.17
N GLY A 86 12.72 -3.46 15.44
CA GLY A 86 12.92 -4.89 15.65
C GLY A 86 12.56 -5.75 14.44
N ILE A 87 12.78 -5.23 13.22
CA ILE A 87 12.52 -6.01 12.00
C ILE A 87 13.48 -7.20 11.97
N ALA A 88 12.94 -8.40 11.84
CA ALA A 88 13.69 -9.63 11.68
C ALA A 88 13.02 -10.52 10.63
N ALA A 89 13.82 -11.33 9.93
CA ALA A 89 13.34 -12.31 8.98
C ALA A 89 13.92 -13.68 9.34
N THR A 90 13.08 -14.71 9.36
CA THR A 90 13.48 -16.09 9.65
C THR A 90 12.94 -17.03 8.58
N LEU A 91 13.67 -18.10 8.29
CA LEU A 91 13.20 -19.16 7.40
C LEU A 91 12.55 -20.25 8.27
N ARG A 92 11.29 -20.58 8.00
CA ARG A 92 10.53 -21.68 8.62
C ARG A 92 9.93 -22.52 7.51
N ASP A 93 10.39 -23.76 7.34
CA ASP A 93 9.86 -24.70 6.33
C ASP A 93 9.69 -24.08 4.94
N ASP A 94 10.77 -23.47 4.42
CA ASP A 94 10.83 -22.76 3.14
C ASP A 94 10.02 -21.45 3.02
N VAL A 95 9.38 -21.01 4.11
CA VAL A 95 8.69 -19.72 4.20
C VAL A 95 9.55 -18.70 4.92
N VAL A 96 9.75 -17.53 4.31
CA VAL A 96 10.35 -16.38 4.99
C VAL A 96 9.27 -15.71 5.82
N VAL A 97 9.40 -15.77 7.14
CA VAL A 97 8.54 -15.08 8.10
C VAL A 97 9.23 -13.81 8.56
N VAL A 98 8.54 -12.68 8.40
CA VAL A 98 9.04 -11.36 8.81
C VAL A 98 8.30 -10.89 10.05
N SER A 99 9.02 -10.64 11.13
CA SER A 99 8.47 -10.04 12.35
C SER A 99 8.86 -8.57 12.44
N VAL A 100 7.93 -7.71 12.85
CA VAL A 100 8.21 -6.29 13.13
C VAL A 100 7.37 -5.80 14.29
N THR A 101 7.96 -4.98 15.17
CA THR A 101 7.24 -4.29 16.23
C THR A 101 6.75 -2.94 15.73
N VAL A 102 5.45 -2.70 15.87
CA VAL A 102 4.80 -1.43 15.59
C VAL A 102 4.43 -0.77 16.91
N THR A 103 4.81 0.49 17.07
CA THR A 103 4.47 1.32 18.23
C THR A 103 3.63 2.50 17.78
N ASN A 104 2.50 2.75 18.45
CA ASN A 104 1.77 4.00 18.30
C ASN A 104 2.46 5.08 19.13
N THR A 105 3.12 6.02 18.46
CA THR A 105 3.92 7.08 19.09
C THR A 105 3.14 8.40 19.25
N GLY A 106 1.90 8.47 18.78
CA GLY A 106 1.07 9.66 18.91
C GLY A 106 0.16 9.61 20.13
N THR A 107 -0.84 10.49 20.14
CA THR A 107 -1.75 10.73 21.27
C THR A 107 -3.16 10.20 21.04
N ARG A 108 -3.41 9.52 19.91
CA ARG A 108 -4.72 8.97 19.54
C ARG A 108 -4.61 7.48 19.22
N ALA A 109 -5.66 6.73 19.56
CA ALA A 109 -5.79 5.36 19.08
C ALA A 109 -5.83 5.33 17.55
N GLY A 110 -5.28 4.29 16.95
CA GLY A 110 -5.25 4.15 15.51
C GLY A 110 -4.93 2.74 15.06
N ARG A 111 -5.27 2.48 13.79
CA ARG A 111 -4.93 1.25 13.10
C ARG A 111 -3.81 1.50 12.10
N GLU A 112 -2.79 0.67 12.16
CA GLU A 112 -1.71 0.64 11.17
C GLU A 112 -1.86 -0.57 10.25
N VAL A 113 -1.49 -0.41 8.98
CA VAL A 113 -1.41 -1.44 7.95
C VAL A 113 0.05 -1.63 7.59
N VAL A 114 0.67 -2.67 8.15
CA VAL A 114 2.06 -3.04 7.85
C VAL A 114 2.10 -3.78 6.52
N GLN A 115 2.87 -3.27 5.56
CA GLN A 115 2.96 -3.85 4.21
C GLN A 115 4.35 -4.44 3.98
N LEU A 116 4.41 -5.73 3.60
CA LEU A 116 5.65 -6.42 3.26
C LEU A 116 5.83 -6.48 1.74
N TYR A 117 6.92 -5.89 1.27
CA TYR A 117 7.33 -5.91 -0.12
C TYR A 117 8.62 -6.71 -0.30
N SER A 118 8.73 -7.44 -1.42
CA SER A 118 9.96 -8.14 -1.80
C SER A 118 10.38 -7.79 -3.24
N GLY A 119 11.68 -7.67 -3.49
CA GLY A 119 12.26 -7.45 -4.82
C GLY A 119 13.35 -8.47 -5.12
N LEU A 120 13.71 -8.61 -6.41
CA LEU A 120 14.85 -9.42 -6.85
C LEU A 120 15.59 -8.69 -7.98
N ASP A 121 16.67 -7.99 -7.61
CA ASP A 121 17.43 -7.15 -8.54
C ASP A 121 18.18 -7.94 -9.62
N THR A 122 18.48 -9.22 -9.37
CA THR A 122 19.30 -10.07 -10.24
C THR A 122 18.48 -10.99 -11.17
N SER A 123 17.22 -10.65 -11.41
CA SER A 123 16.33 -11.45 -12.27
C SER A 123 16.75 -11.42 -13.74
N ARG A 124 16.66 -12.58 -14.42
CA ARG A 124 16.89 -12.70 -15.88
C ARG A 124 15.66 -12.35 -16.73
N VAL A 125 14.51 -12.21 -16.08
CA VAL A 125 13.24 -11.78 -16.70
C VAL A 125 12.78 -10.48 -16.07
N GLU A 126 11.97 -9.71 -16.80
CA GLU A 126 11.39 -8.47 -16.28
C GLU A 126 10.58 -8.74 -15.01
N ARG A 127 10.84 -7.95 -13.97
CA ARG A 127 10.14 -7.96 -12.70
C ARG A 127 9.94 -6.54 -12.21
N ALA A 128 8.92 -6.35 -11.39
CA ALA A 128 8.81 -5.10 -10.65
C ALA A 128 9.96 -4.97 -9.65
N PRO A 129 10.47 -3.76 -9.37
CA PRO A 129 11.51 -3.55 -8.37
C PRO A 129 11.12 -4.09 -7.00
N ARG A 130 9.82 -4.02 -6.67
CA ARG A 130 9.24 -4.62 -5.48
C ARG A 130 7.79 -5.05 -5.72
N GLU A 131 7.40 -6.12 -5.05
CA GLU A 131 6.06 -6.69 -5.10
C GLU A 131 5.48 -6.80 -3.69
N LEU A 132 4.27 -6.29 -3.47
CA LEU A 132 3.55 -6.56 -2.23
C LEU A 132 3.33 -8.09 -2.12
N ARG A 133 3.79 -8.67 -1.01
CA ARG A 133 3.60 -10.10 -0.72
C ARG A 133 2.46 -10.34 0.25
N THR A 134 2.38 -9.53 1.30
CA THR A 134 1.36 -9.64 2.34
C THR A 134 1.29 -8.33 3.14
N PHE A 135 0.28 -8.22 3.99
CA PHE A 135 0.13 -7.12 4.93
C PHE A 135 -0.59 -7.61 6.20
N ALA A 136 -0.38 -6.89 7.30
CA ALA A 136 -1.04 -7.13 8.57
C ALA A 136 -1.65 -5.83 9.09
N LEU A 137 -2.78 -5.92 9.79
CA LEU A 137 -3.41 -4.79 10.46
C LEU A 137 -3.20 -4.90 11.96
N VAL A 138 -2.90 -3.78 12.60
CA VAL A 138 -2.74 -3.71 14.05
C VAL A 138 -3.40 -2.47 14.59
N ASP A 139 -4.33 -2.66 15.53
CA ASP A 139 -4.93 -1.60 16.33
C ASP A 139 -4.07 -1.35 17.57
N LEU A 140 -3.74 -0.09 17.84
CA LEU A 140 -2.88 0.32 18.95
C LEU A 140 -3.44 1.55 19.66
N GLU A 141 -3.53 1.47 20.98
CA GLU A 141 -3.74 2.64 21.85
C GLU A 141 -2.49 3.54 21.87
N PRO A 142 -2.60 4.82 22.29
CA PRO A 142 -1.43 5.70 22.44
C PRO A 142 -0.33 5.08 23.30
N GLY A 143 0.90 5.02 22.79
CA GLY A 143 2.05 4.41 23.47
C GLY A 143 2.11 2.88 23.42
N GLU A 144 1.07 2.20 22.92
CA GLU A 144 1.07 0.74 22.81
C GLU A 144 2.04 0.26 21.72
N SER A 145 2.67 -0.89 21.97
CA SER A 145 3.51 -1.60 21.00
C SER A 145 3.05 -3.04 20.83
N ARG A 146 3.00 -3.53 19.58
CA ARG A 146 2.72 -4.93 19.28
C ARG A 146 3.66 -5.44 18.19
N ALA A 147 4.12 -6.68 18.34
CA ALA A 147 4.78 -7.41 17.27
C ALA A 147 3.74 -7.99 16.31
N VAL A 148 4.01 -7.88 15.01
CA VAL A 148 3.24 -8.55 13.95
C VAL A 148 4.18 -9.47 13.16
N GLU A 149 3.69 -10.65 12.78
CA GLU A 149 4.35 -11.56 11.84
C GLU A 149 3.64 -11.50 10.48
N LEU A 150 4.44 -11.51 9.41
CA LEU A 150 4.05 -11.42 8.00
C LEU A 150 4.65 -12.60 7.23
#